data_AF-A0A9E1WI52-F1
#
_entry.id   AF-A0A9E1WI52-F1
#
_cell.length_a   1.000
_cell.length_b   1.000
_cell.length_c   1.000
_cell.angle_alpha   90.00
_cell.angle_beta   90.00
_cell.angle_gamma   90.00
#
_symmetry.space_group_name_H-M   'P 1'
#
loop_
_entity.id
_entity.type
_entity.pdbx_description
1 polymer ?
#
loop_
_entity_poly.entity_id
_entity_poly.type
_entity_poly.pdbx_seq_one_letter_code
_entity_poly.pdbx_strand_id
1 'polypeptide(L)'
;MVKEIKIIWRFIDGKAGHEKQSQALINEIKKQTKCKVFEIGVKKLRHPILNILFGRYSPEGNLPCPDIAIGAGHQTHLHLLAVKRSFGAKIVVIMKPSLPLKFFDLCVIPKHDDVKEMKNIFTTQAPLVDFNRNTKKQNIGLFL
;
A
#
# COMPACT_ATOMS: atom_id res chain seq x y z
N MET A 1 -16.26 19.41 14.77
CA MET A 1 -15.27 19.10 13.73
C MET A 1 -15.64 17.76 13.10
N VAL A 2 -16.23 17.75 11.90
CA VAL A 2 -16.57 16.50 11.21
C VAL A 2 -15.25 15.79 10.89
N LYS A 3 -15.04 14.58 11.44
CA LYS A 3 -13.88 13.75 11.02
C LYS A 3 -14.09 13.41 9.55
N GLU A 4 -13.34 14.08 8.68
CA GLU A 4 -13.33 13.83 7.24
C GLU A 4 -12.99 12.36 6.99
N ILE A 5 -13.81 11.68 6.18
CA ILE A 5 -13.60 10.26 5.84
C ILE A 5 -12.47 10.21 4.81
N LYS A 6 -11.37 9.54 5.15
CA LYS A 6 -10.23 9.41 4.24
C LYS A 6 -10.50 8.41 3.12
N ILE A 7 -10.21 8.79 1.89
CA ILE A 7 -10.28 7.93 0.70
C ILE A 7 -8.92 7.26 0.50
N ILE A 8 -8.91 5.93 0.55
CA ILE A 8 -7.72 5.12 0.38
C ILE A 8 -7.86 4.29 -0.89
N TRP A 9 -6.89 4.40 -1.78
CA TRP A 9 -6.73 3.49 -2.91
C TRP A 9 -5.72 2.40 -2.55
N ARG A 10 -6.12 1.14 -2.71
CA ARG A 10 -5.28 -0.05 -2.45
C ARG A 10 -4.97 -0.74 -3.77
N PHE A 11 -3.69 -0.83 -4.11
CA PHE A 11 -3.23 -1.52 -5.31
C PHE A 11 -3.08 -3.02 -5.08
N ILE A 12 -3.72 -3.81 -5.95
CA ILE A 12 -3.73 -5.27 -5.91
C ILE A 12 -2.92 -5.81 -7.09
N ASP A 13 -1.83 -6.52 -6.80
CA ASP A 13 -0.92 -7.07 -7.81
C ASP A 13 -1.13 -8.57 -8.09
N GLY A 14 -2.07 -9.21 -7.38
CA GLY A 14 -2.44 -10.61 -7.51
C GLY A 14 -1.55 -11.58 -6.74
N LYS A 15 -0.60 -11.09 -5.93
CA LYS A 15 0.25 -11.93 -5.09
C LYS A 15 -0.30 -11.98 -3.66
N ALA A 16 -0.73 -13.17 -3.23
CA ALA A 16 -1.37 -13.37 -1.93
C ALA A 16 -0.57 -12.81 -0.73
N GLY A 17 0.77 -12.88 -0.77
CA GLY A 17 1.62 -12.30 0.27
C GLY A 17 1.54 -10.77 0.33
N HIS A 18 1.56 -10.10 -0.82
CA HIS A 18 1.46 -8.64 -0.94
C HIS A 18 0.07 -8.13 -0.52
N GLU A 19 -0.96 -8.88 -0.90
CA GLU A 19 -2.34 -8.59 -0.52
C GLU A 19 -2.52 -8.69 0.99
N LYS A 20 -2.05 -9.76 1.63
CA LYS A 20 -2.14 -9.89 3.09
C LYS A 20 -1.50 -8.71 3.83
N GLN A 21 -0.32 -8.27 3.40
CA GLN A 21 0.38 -7.15 4.04
C GLN A 21 -0.36 -5.82 3.86
N SER A 22 -0.79 -5.51 2.64
CA SER A 22 -1.56 -4.28 2.37
C SER A 22 -2.91 -4.28 3.09
N GLN A 23 -3.57 -5.45 3.21
CA GLN A 23 -4.81 -5.59 3.97
C GLN A 23 -4.59 -5.37 5.46
N ALA A 24 -3.53 -5.96 6.04
CA ALA A 24 -3.20 -5.79 7.45
C ALA A 24 -2.98 -4.31 7.80
N LEU A 25 -2.24 -3.57 6.96
CA LEU A 25 -2.05 -2.13 7.13
C LEU A 25 -3.37 -1.36 7.09
N ILE A 26 -4.24 -1.66 6.12
CA ILE A 26 -5.55 -1.01 5.99
C ILE A 26 -6.45 -1.30 7.19
N ASN A 27 -6.44 -2.53 7.70
CA ASN A 27 -7.21 -2.90 8.88
C ASN A 27 -6.76 -2.11 10.10
N GLU A 28 -5.46 -1.88 10.25
CA GLU A 28 -4.93 -1.06 11.34
C GLU A 28 -5.31 0.42 11.18
N ILE A 29 -5.22 0.98 9.96
CA ILE A 29 -5.66 2.36 9.69
C ILE A 29 -7.15 2.54 10.02
N LYS A 30 -8.00 1.56 9.65
CA LYS A 30 -9.45 1.58 9.93
C LYS A 30 -9.78 1.64 11.42
N LYS A 31 -8.93 1.08 12.29
CA LYS A 31 -9.13 1.15 13.75
C LYS A 31 -8.90 2.56 14.29
N GLN A 32 -8.06 3.36 13.63
CA GLN A 32 -7.64 4.67 14.12
C GLN A 32 -8.40 5.82 13.45
N THR A 33 -8.80 5.65 12.18
CA THR A 33 -9.42 6.71 11.37
C THR A 33 -10.57 6.17 10.51
N LYS A 34 -11.63 6.96 10.33
CA LYS A 34 -12.71 6.65 9.39
C LYS A 34 -12.19 6.75 7.97
N CYS A 35 -12.25 5.66 7.20
CA CYS A 35 -11.82 5.65 5.82
C CYS A 35 -12.71 4.78 4.93
N LYS A 36 -12.73 5.10 3.63
CA LYS A 36 -13.29 4.28 2.56
C LYS A 36 -12.13 3.76 1.72
N VAL A 37 -12.16 2.48 1.40
CA VAL A 37 -11.08 1.79 0.68
C VAL A 37 -11.60 1.32 -0.67
N PHE A 38 -10.86 1.63 -1.72
CA PHE A 38 -11.13 1.18 -3.09
C PHE A 38 -9.96 0.34 -3.57
N GLU A 39 -10.26 -0.85 -4.07
CA GLU A 39 -9.24 -1.78 -4.58
C GLU A 39 -9.07 -1.60 -6.08
N ILE A 40 -7.81 -1.50 -6.51
CA ILE A 40 -7.44 -1.23 -7.88
C ILE A 40 -6.47 -2.31 -8.34
N GLY A 41 -6.93 -3.14 -9.28
CA GLY A 41 -6.10 -4.20 -9.87
C GLY A 41 -5.03 -3.63 -10.80
N VAL A 42 -3.76 -3.87 -10.47
CA VAL A 42 -2.62 -3.38 -11.26
C VAL A 42 -2.62 -3.98 -12.67
N LYS A 43 -2.98 -5.26 -12.82
CA LYS A 43 -3.01 -5.95 -14.12
C LYS A 43 -4.07 -5.41 -15.09
N LYS A 44 -5.10 -4.73 -14.58
CA LYS A 44 -6.17 -4.16 -15.41
C LYS A 44 -5.76 -2.82 -16.05
N LEU A 45 -4.70 -2.21 -15.55
CA LEU A 45 -4.30 -0.86 -15.96
C LEU A 45 -3.19 -0.94 -17.01
N ARG A 46 -3.51 -0.50 -18.23
CA ARG A 46 -2.54 -0.44 -19.33
C ARG A 46 -1.66 0.82 -19.22
N HIS A 47 -0.36 0.65 -19.41
CA HIS A 47 0.67 1.70 -19.56
C HIS A 47 0.82 2.74 -18.42
N PRO A 48 1.25 2.33 -17.21
CA PRO A 48 1.47 3.27 -16.09
C PRO A 48 2.48 4.38 -16.39
N ILE A 49 3.47 4.14 -17.25
CA ILE A 49 4.48 5.13 -17.64
C ILE A 49 3.86 6.30 -18.41
N LEU A 50 2.93 6.01 -19.34
CA LEU A 50 2.21 7.05 -20.09
C LEU A 50 1.31 7.85 -19.14
N ASN A 51 0.64 7.20 -18.20
CA ASN A 51 -0.20 7.86 -17.21
C ASN A 51 0.60 8.82 -16.30
N ILE A 52 1.83 8.45 -15.93
CA ILE A 52 2.76 9.35 -15.22
C ILE A 52 3.09 10.56 -16.11
N LEU A 53 3.45 10.33 -17.37
CA LEU A 53 3.90 11.39 -18.28
C LEU A 53 2.77 12.40 -18.57
N PHE A 54 1.56 11.90 -18.84
CA PHE A 54 0.38 12.71 -19.14
C PHE A 54 -0.38 13.21 -17.91
N GLY A 55 0.00 12.80 -16.69
CA GLY A 55 -0.69 13.17 -15.44
C GLY A 55 -2.16 12.72 -15.42
N ARG A 56 -2.49 11.67 -16.17
CA ARG A 56 -3.85 11.14 -16.31
C ARG A 56 -3.85 9.71 -15.80
N TYR A 57 -4.37 9.54 -14.59
CA TYR A 57 -4.53 8.23 -14.00
C TYR A 57 -6.01 7.98 -13.74
N SER A 58 -6.64 7.21 -14.62
CA SER A 58 -8.04 6.81 -14.46
C SER A 58 -8.09 5.32 -14.13
N PRO A 59 -8.36 4.94 -12.87
CA PRO A 59 -8.80 3.58 -12.60
C PRO A 59 -10.14 3.31 -13.29
N GLU A 60 -10.49 2.03 -13.45
CA GLU A 60 -11.81 1.65 -13.97
C GLU A 60 -12.90 2.20 -13.02
N GLY A 61 -13.81 3.02 -13.57
CA GLY A 61 -14.94 3.60 -12.84
C GLY A 61 -14.73 5.01 -12.30
N ASN A 62 -15.82 5.65 -11.86
CA ASN A 62 -15.81 6.99 -11.30
C ASN A 62 -15.48 6.93 -9.80
N LEU A 63 -14.20 6.73 -9.48
CA LEU A 63 -13.72 6.67 -8.09
C LEU A 63 -13.47 8.07 -7.52
N PRO A 64 -13.78 8.31 -6.22
CA PRO A 64 -13.41 9.56 -5.58
C PRO A 64 -11.88 9.72 -5.52
N CYS A 65 -11.42 10.97 -5.52
CA CYS A 65 -9.99 11.29 -5.41
C CYS A 65 -9.40 10.70 -4.10
N PRO A 66 -8.23 10.05 -4.16
CA PRO A 66 -7.62 9.46 -2.99
C PRO A 66 -6.88 10.50 -2.15
N ASP A 67 -7.01 10.40 -0.82
CA ASP A 67 -6.08 11.04 0.11
C ASP A 67 -4.77 10.25 0.19
N ILE A 68 -4.88 8.92 0.16
CA ILE A 68 -3.78 7.97 0.37
C ILE A 68 -3.85 6.87 -0.68
N ALA A 69 -2.70 6.51 -1.26
CA ALA A 69 -2.55 5.33 -2.09
C ALA A 69 -1.54 4.35 -1.49
N ILE A 70 -1.90 3.07 -1.42
CA ILE A 70 -1.11 2.02 -0.78
C ILE A 70 -0.85 0.91 -1.79
N GLY A 71 0.41 0.49 -1.92
CA GLY A 71 0.79 -0.65 -2.76
C GLY A 71 1.81 -1.55 -2.06
N ALA A 72 1.75 -2.84 -2.37
CA ALA A 72 2.74 -3.82 -1.91
C ALA A 72 3.41 -4.47 -3.13
N GLY A 73 4.74 -4.40 -3.18
CA GLY A 73 5.55 -5.01 -4.22
C GLY A 73 5.74 -4.18 -5.49
N HIS A 74 6.69 -4.64 -6.33
CA HIS A 74 7.26 -3.88 -7.45
C HIS A 74 6.24 -3.38 -8.49
N GLN A 75 5.25 -4.20 -8.80
CA GLN A 75 4.24 -3.87 -9.83
C GLN A 75 3.41 -2.63 -9.45
N THR A 76 3.34 -2.28 -8.16
CA THR A 76 2.53 -1.14 -7.68
C THR A 76 3.26 0.21 -7.78
N HIS A 77 4.58 0.23 -7.90
CA HIS A 77 5.38 1.44 -7.74
C HIS A 77 5.00 2.56 -8.72
N LEU A 78 4.94 2.24 -10.02
CA LEU A 78 4.63 3.24 -11.04
C LEU A 78 3.19 3.76 -10.90
N HIS A 79 2.26 2.90 -10.49
CA HIS A 79 0.88 3.29 -10.23
C HIS A 79 0.80 4.27 -9.05
N LEU A 80 1.54 4.03 -7.98
CA LEU A 80 1.64 4.97 -6.85
C LEU A 80 2.17 6.33 -7.30
N LEU A 81 3.26 6.37 -8.07
CA LEU A 81 3.81 7.63 -8.58
C LEU A 81 2.83 8.38 -9.49
N ALA A 82 2.12 7.66 -10.35
CA ALA A 82 1.11 8.25 -11.21
C ALA A 82 -0.03 8.88 -10.40
N VAL A 83 -0.49 8.20 -9.33
CA VAL A 83 -1.53 8.70 -8.43
C VAL A 83 -1.05 9.94 -7.68
N LYS A 84 0.17 9.93 -7.14
CA LYS A 84 0.75 11.10 -6.47
C LYS A 84 0.78 12.32 -7.39
N ARG A 85 1.22 12.12 -8.64
CA ARG A 85 1.30 13.20 -9.64
C ARG A 85 -0.07 13.69 -10.08
N SER A 86 -1.05 12.80 -10.24
CA SER A 86 -2.37 13.14 -10.78
C SER A 86 -3.31 13.74 -9.73
N PHE A 87 -3.21 13.30 -8.46
CA PHE A 87 -4.16 13.64 -7.40
C PHE A 87 -3.53 14.35 -6.19
N GLY A 88 -2.20 14.46 -6.11
CA GLY A 88 -1.52 15.00 -4.93
C GLY A 88 -1.59 14.08 -3.69
N ALA A 89 -2.04 12.85 -3.86
CA ALA A 89 -2.23 11.88 -2.77
C ALA A 89 -0.91 11.48 -2.11
N LYS A 90 -0.97 11.13 -0.82
CA LYS A 90 0.15 10.52 -0.10
C LYS A 90 0.32 9.08 -0.51
N ILE A 91 1.54 8.66 -0.83
CA ILE A 91 1.80 7.30 -1.31
C ILE A 91 2.63 6.47 -0.33
N VAL A 92 2.13 5.28 -0.04
CA VAL A 92 2.75 4.31 0.86
C VAL A 92 3.10 3.05 0.08
N VAL A 93 4.36 2.66 0.14
CA VAL A 93 4.82 1.38 -0.41
C VAL A 93 5.18 0.42 0.71
N ILE A 94 4.76 -0.82 0.57
CA ILE A 94 5.14 -1.93 1.45
C ILE A 94 6.17 -2.78 0.71
N MET A 95 7.23 -3.18 1.43
CA MET A 95 8.47 -3.80 0.95
C MET A 95 9.49 -2.79 0.41
N LYS A 96 10.76 -3.20 0.31
CA LYS A 96 11.82 -2.37 -0.28
C LYS A 96 11.54 -2.12 -1.77
N PRO A 97 11.31 -0.87 -2.19
CA PRO A 97 11.12 -0.58 -3.61
C PRO A 97 12.45 -0.67 -4.35
N SER A 98 12.38 -1.03 -5.64
CA SER A 98 13.51 -0.93 -6.57
C SER A 98 13.74 0.51 -7.07
N LEU A 99 12.77 1.41 -6.83
CA LEU A 99 12.87 2.83 -7.14
C LEU A 99 13.43 3.60 -5.93
N PRO A 100 14.01 4.80 -6.15
CA PRO A 100 14.47 5.65 -5.07
C PRO A 100 13.43 5.84 -3.98
N LEU A 101 13.80 5.51 -2.74
CA LEU A 101 12.93 5.59 -1.56
C LEU A 101 12.30 6.97 -1.37
N LYS A 102 12.99 8.04 -1.79
CA LYS A 102 12.53 9.44 -1.72
C LYS A 102 11.29 9.73 -2.56
N PHE A 103 10.93 8.85 -3.50
CA PHE A 103 9.74 9.07 -4.32
C PHE A 103 8.45 8.81 -3.54
N PHE A 104 8.51 7.99 -2.49
CA PHE A 104 7.36 7.62 -1.66
C PHE A 104 7.28 8.48 -0.40
N ASP A 105 6.06 8.79 0.04
CA ASP A 105 5.86 9.53 1.30
C ASP A 105 6.13 8.64 2.53
N LEU A 106 5.88 7.34 2.40
CA LEU A 106 6.23 6.34 3.42
C LEU A 106 6.59 5.00 2.77
N CYS A 107 7.67 4.38 3.25
CA CYS A 107 8.11 3.05 2.89
C CYS A 107 8.03 2.15 4.13
N VAL A 108 7.18 1.15 4.11
CA VAL A 108 7.09 0.12 5.16
C VAL A 108 7.97 -1.06 4.75
N ILE A 109 9.17 -1.13 5.31
CA ILE A 109 10.22 -2.05 4.85
C ILE A 109 10.53 -3.09 5.93
N PRO A 110 10.59 -4.39 5.62
CA PRO A 110 11.05 -5.40 6.57
C PRO A 110 12.49 -5.13 7.04
N LYS A 111 12.75 -5.29 8.33
CA LYS A 111 14.07 -5.01 8.93
C LYS A 111 15.22 -5.81 8.28
N HIS A 112 14.93 -7.00 7.78
CA HIS A 112 15.92 -7.86 7.11
C HIS A 112 16.38 -7.35 5.74
N ASP A 113 15.72 -6.35 5.15
CA ASP A 113 16.09 -5.76 3.85
C ASP A 113 17.23 -4.70 3.95
N ASP A 114 17.70 -4.46 5.18
CA ASP A 114 18.84 -3.61 5.58
C ASP A 114 18.97 -2.32 4.76
N VAL A 115 18.04 -1.39 5.01
CA VAL A 115 18.00 -0.08 4.35
C VAL A 115 18.53 1.00 5.28
N LYS A 116 19.30 1.95 4.73
CA LYS A 116 19.72 3.14 5.46
C LYS A 116 18.50 3.87 6.02
N GLU A 117 18.56 4.21 7.30
CA GLU A 117 17.48 4.95 7.95
C GLU A 117 17.22 6.29 7.25
N MET A 118 15.95 6.56 6.99
CA MET A 118 15.46 7.83 6.44
C MET A 118 14.13 8.17 7.07
N LYS A 119 13.78 9.46 7.07
CA LYS A 119 12.55 9.98 7.70
C LYS A 119 11.26 9.35 7.16
N ASN A 120 11.28 8.86 5.92
CA ASN A 120 10.13 8.25 5.26
C ASN A 120 10.17 6.72 5.30
N ILE A 121 10.99 6.10 6.15
CA ILE A 121 11.06 4.65 6.31
C ILE A 121 10.52 4.25 7.67
N PHE A 122 9.60 3.29 7.65
CA PHE A 122 9.14 2.58 8.83
C PHE A 122 9.56 1.12 8.72
N THR A 123 10.39 0.64 9.64
CA THR A 123 10.89 -0.73 9.61
C THR A 123 9.98 -1.68 10.39
N THR A 124 9.65 -2.84 9.81
CA THR A 124 8.86 -3.88 10.49
C THR A 124 9.75 -5.07 10.88
N GLN A 125 9.57 -5.63 12.08
CA GLN A 125 10.35 -6.80 12.53
C GLN A 125 9.97 -8.09 11.76
N ALA A 126 8.73 -8.14 11.26
CA ALA A 126 8.16 -9.26 10.52
C ALA A 126 7.25 -8.72 9.40
N PRO A 127 6.78 -9.57 8.46
CA PRO A 127 5.72 -9.18 7.53
C PRO A 127 4.51 -8.61 8.27
N LEU A 128 3.86 -7.61 7.68
CA LEU A 128 2.62 -7.08 8.23
C LEU A 128 1.53 -8.16 8.22
N VAL A 129 1.03 -8.50 9.41
CA VAL A 129 -0.05 -9.46 9.62
C VAL A 129 -1.13 -8.82 10.47
N ASP A 130 -2.39 -9.19 10.21
CA ASP A 130 -3.50 -8.72 11.03
C ASP A 130 -3.50 -9.50 12.35
N PHE A 131 -3.02 -8.84 13.41
CA PHE A 131 -3.07 -9.40 14.75
C PHE A 131 -4.47 -9.22 15.34
N ASN A 132 -5.39 -10.10 14.95
CA ASN A 132 -6.62 -10.27 15.68
C ASN A 132 -6.32 -11.14 16.91
N ARG A 133 -6.24 -10.51 18.11
CA ARG A 133 -5.97 -11.19 19.40
C ARG A 133 -6.95 -12.33 19.72
N ASN A 134 -8.04 -12.49 18.96
CA ASN A 134 -9.05 -13.54 19.13
C ASN A 134 -8.83 -14.84 18.33
N THR A 135 -7.64 -15.07 17.77
CA THR A 135 -7.35 -16.36 17.11
C THR A 135 -6.18 -17.08 17.78
N LYS A 136 -6.44 -17.71 18.93
CA LYS A 136 -5.68 -18.91 19.31
C LYS A 136 -6.00 -19.98 18.27
N LYS A 137 -5.18 -20.10 17.23
CA LYS A 137 -5.01 -21.40 16.57
C LYS A 137 -4.02 -22.21 17.40
N GLN A 138 -4.56 -22.90 18.40
CA GLN A 138 -3.90 -24.08 18.96
C GLN A 138 -3.84 -25.14 17.84
N ASN A 139 -2.65 -25.73 17.64
CA ASN A 139 -2.35 -26.88 16.80
C ASN A 139 -2.26 -26.72 15.27
N ILE A 140 -1.16 -26.11 14.79
CA ILE A 140 -0.50 -26.48 13.52
C ILE A 140 0.97 -26.04 13.63
N GLY A 141 2.03 -26.81 13.45
CA GLY A 141 2.29 -28.24 13.30
C GLY A 141 3.79 -28.41 13.53
N LEU A 142 4.21 -29.62 13.91
CA LEU A 142 5.58 -30.02 14.19
C LEU A 142 6.50 -29.71 12.99
N PHE A 143 7.61 -29.01 13.22
CA PHE A 143 8.75 -29.03 12.29
C PHE A 143 9.72 -30.10 12.81
N LEU A 144 9.86 -31.18 12.04
CA LEU A 144 10.97 -32.14 12.13
C LEU A 144 12.21 -31.55 11.45
#